data_AF-A0A6U6XG88-F1
#
_entry.id   AF-A0A6U6XG88-F1
#
_cell.length_a   1.000
_cell.length_b   1.000
_cell.length_c   1.000
_cell.angle_alpha   90.00
_cell.angle_beta   90.00
_cell.angle_gamma   90.00
#
_symmetry.space_group_name_H-M   'P 1'
#
loop_
_entity.id
_entity.type
_entity.pdbx_description
1 polymer ?
#
loop_
_entity_poly.entity_id
_entity_poly.type
_entity_poly.pdbx_seq_one_letter_code
_entity_poly.pdbx_strand_id
1 'polypeptide(L)'
;MATPAPGAEAKSQKALEKKLRQIAEIEQKRAAGVALNEDQLAKLASKAGLSAELERLRRGDPLPDQTPASADEAPPSPAAAEDAGEDADKTAREAASGVACSGPPGSPEASSAEASTILPPAPPSALAGNRRAIEKKLRQIEELEEKQSRGMSLNEEQLVKLGGKAGLQDLLKACA
;
A
#
# COMPACT_ATOMS: atom_id res chain seq x y z
N MET A 1 13.82 -45.99 18.45
CA MET A 1 13.12 -44.70 18.27
C MET A 1 13.87 -43.66 19.08
N ALA A 2 14.32 -42.56 18.45
CA ALA A 2 15.00 -41.49 19.17
C ALA A 2 13.97 -40.45 19.64
N THR A 3 13.69 -40.42 20.94
CA THR A 3 12.97 -39.32 21.58
C THR A 3 13.75 -38.01 21.36
N PRO A 4 13.18 -36.94 20.78
CA PRO A 4 13.88 -35.66 20.68
C PRO A 4 14.22 -35.14 22.08
N ALA A 5 15.37 -34.50 22.23
CA ALA A 5 15.80 -33.99 23.53
C ALA A 5 14.88 -32.83 23.98
N PRO A 6 14.38 -32.80 25.24
CA PRO A 6 13.36 -31.85 25.70
C PRO A 6 13.79 -30.38 25.64
N GLY A 7 15.10 -30.11 25.51
CA GLY A 7 15.64 -28.77 25.31
C GLY A 7 15.46 -28.19 23.90
N ALA A 8 15.05 -28.99 22.90
CA ALA A 8 14.77 -28.52 21.54
C ALA A 8 13.34 -27.97 21.43
N GLU A 9 12.36 -28.73 21.90
CA GLU A 9 10.93 -28.41 21.83
C GLU A 9 10.61 -27.10 22.57
N ALA A 10 11.18 -26.90 23.76
CA ALA A 10 11.04 -25.66 24.53
C ALA A 10 11.62 -24.41 23.82
N LYS A 11 12.63 -24.58 22.94
CA LYS A 11 13.16 -23.49 22.10
C LYS A 11 12.25 -23.25 20.90
N SER A 12 11.75 -24.31 20.27
CA SER A 12 10.76 -24.22 19.18
C SER A 12 9.48 -23.53 19.63
N GLN A 13 8.90 -23.91 20.78
CA GLN A 13 7.69 -23.27 21.33
C GLN A 13 7.90 -21.76 21.53
N LYS A 14 9.01 -21.34 22.16
CA LYS A 14 9.31 -19.90 22.35
C LYS A 14 9.53 -19.16 21.03
N ALA A 15 10.08 -19.82 20.01
CA ALA A 15 10.22 -19.24 18.68
C ALA A 15 8.86 -19.07 17.97
N LEU A 16 7.96 -20.04 18.09
CA LEU A 16 6.58 -19.97 17.57
C LEU A 16 5.77 -18.88 18.30
N GLU A 17 5.84 -18.82 19.63
CA GLU A 17 5.22 -17.76 20.44
C GLU A 17 5.69 -16.36 20.00
N LYS A 18 7.00 -16.20 19.75
CA LYS A 18 7.55 -14.92 19.24
C LYS A 18 7.05 -14.59 17.83
N LYS A 19 6.96 -15.57 16.91
CA LYS A 19 6.41 -15.37 15.56
C LYS A 19 4.94 -14.97 15.62
N LEU A 20 4.12 -15.63 16.44
CA LEU A 20 2.69 -15.30 16.61
C LEU A 20 2.49 -13.89 17.21
N ARG A 21 3.36 -13.46 18.13
CA ARG A 21 3.33 -12.08 18.64
C ARG A 21 3.64 -11.05 17.54
N GLN A 22 4.68 -11.29 16.74
CA GLN A 22 5.01 -10.43 15.59
C GLN A 22 3.87 -10.39 14.56
N ILE A 23 3.19 -11.51 14.34
CA ILE A 23 2.00 -11.60 13.48
C ILE A 23 0.84 -10.77 14.06
N ALA A 24 0.58 -10.82 15.37
CA ALA A 24 -0.45 -10.00 16.01
C ALA A 24 -0.17 -8.49 15.88
N GLU A 25 1.09 -8.05 15.96
CA GLU A 25 1.49 -6.66 15.67
C GLU A 25 1.24 -6.27 14.20
N ILE A 26 1.42 -7.21 13.26
CA ILE A 26 1.10 -7.01 11.83
C ILE A 26 -0.42 -6.94 11.61
N GLU A 27 -1.21 -7.77 12.30
CA GLU A 27 -2.69 -7.69 12.28
C GLU A 27 -3.19 -6.36 12.86
N GLN A 28 -2.59 -5.87 13.95
CA GLN A 28 -2.92 -4.57 14.52
C GLN A 28 -2.62 -3.43 13.54
N LYS A 29 -1.48 -3.48 12.83
CA LYS A 29 -1.14 -2.52 11.76
C LYS A 29 -2.17 -2.57 10.62
N ARG A 30 -2.56 -3.76 10.16
CA ARG A 30 -3.63 -3.93 9.15
C ARG A 30 -4.96 -3.34 9.63
N ALA A 31 -5.35 -3.61 10.89
CA ALA A 31 -6.58 -3.09 11.48
C ALA A 31 -6.56 -1.56 11.66
N ALA A 32 -5.39 -0.97 11.88
CA ALA A 32 -5.17 0.48 11.88
C ALA A 32 -5.10 1.09 10.46
N GLY A 33 -5.34 0.32 9.40
CA GLY A 33 -5.29 0.80 8.01
C GLY A 33 -3.88 0.97 7.43
N VAL A 34 -2.84 0.51 8.12
CA VAL A 34 -1.45 0.59 7.62
C VAL A 34 -1.28 -0.43 6.49
N ALA A 35 -0.80 0.05 5.33
CA ALA A 35 -0.47 -0.80 4.20
C ALA A 35 0.65 -1.79 4.58
N LEU A 36 0.40 -3.08 4.37
CA LEU A 36 1.37 -4.15 4.63
C LEU A 36 2.11 -4.52 3.34
N ASN A 37 3.36 -4.98 3.49
CA ASN A 37 4.13 -5.54 2.38
C ASN A 37 3.86 -7.06 2.20
N GLU A 38 4.33 -7.62 1.09
CA GLU A 38 4.11 -9.04 0.74
C GLU A 38 4.66 -10.01 1.79
N ASP A 39 5.84 -9.74 2.36
CA ASP A 39 6.44 -10.52 3.46
C ASP A 39 5.56 -10.51 4.73
N GLN A 40 4.95 -9.39 5.07
CA GLN A 40 3.99 -9.28 6.18
C GLN A 40 2.70 -10.05 5.89
N LEU A 41 2.19 -10.00 4.65
CA LEU A 41 1.02 -10.80 4.24
C LEU A 41 1.32 -12.30 4.28
N ALA A 42 2.50 -12.74 3.84
CA ALA A 42 2.95 -14.13 3.95
C ALA A 42 3.08 -14.59 5.42
N LYS A 43 3.52 -13.70 6.32
CA LYS A 43 3.52 -13.94 7.77
C LYS A 43 2.11 -14.09 8.34
N LEU A 44 1.15 -13.27 7.90
CA LEU A 44 -0.26 -13.43 8.28
C LEU A 44 -0.83 -14.78 7.80
N ALA A 45 -0.56 -15.17 6.55
CA ALA A 45 -0.98 -16.47 6.02
C ALA A 45 -0.39 -17.65 6.81
N SER A 46 0.84 -17.51 7.32
CA SER A 46 1.51 -18.52 8.15
C SER A 46 0.91 -18.68 9.56
N LYS A 47 0.04 -17.74 10.03
CA LYS A 47 -0.48 -17.70 11.40
C LYS A 47 -1.12 -19.02 11.84
N ALA A 48 -2.03 -19.57 11.01
CA ALA A 48 -2.80 -20.76 11.35
C ALA A 48 -1.92 -22.00 11.54
N GLY A 49 -0.90 -22.18 10.68
CA GLY A 49 0.07 -23.26 10.80
C GLY A 49 0.90 -23.13 12.08
N LEU A 50 1.40 -21.92 12.37
CA LEU A 50 2.22 -21.66 13.57
C LEU A 50 1.44 -21.84 14.88
N SER A 51 0.14 -21.49 14.91
CA SER A 51 -0.71 -21.75 16.08
C SER A 51 -0.98 -23.25 16.27
N ALA A 52 -1.27 -23.98 15.19
CA ALA A 52 -1.50 -25.42 15.25
C ALA A 52 -0.23 -26.21 15.64
N GLU A 53 0.95 -25.76 15.20
CA GLU A 53 2.24 -26.35 15.60
C GLU A 53 2.55 -26.09 17.08
N LEU A 54 2.24 -24.89 17.59
CA LEU A 54 2.40 -24.53 19.00
C LEU A 54 1.46 -25.33 19.91
N GLU A 55 0.17 -25.46 19.55
CA GLU A 55 -0.78 -26.30 20.30
C GLU A 55 -0.36 -27.77 20.31
N ARG A 56 0.17 -28.29 19.20
CA ARG A 56 0.71 -29.66 19.10
C ARG A 56 1.88 -29.89 20.03
N LEU A 57 2.86 -28.96 20.05
CA LEU A 57 3.98 -28.99 20.99
C LEU A 57 3.53 -28.90 22.45
N ARG A 58 2.48 -28.11 22.76
CA ARG A 58 1.89 -28.06 24.11
C ARG A 58 1.12 -29.32 24.49
N ARG A 59 0.54 -30.03 23.51
CA ARG A 59 -0.14 -31.32 23.71
C ARG A 59 0.86 -32.49 23.85
N GLY A 60 2.09 -32.33 23.37
CA GLY A 60 3.08 -33.41 23.31
C GLY A 60 2.77 -34.47 22.25
N ASP A 61 2.00 -34.10 21.22
CA ASP A 61 1.50 -35.02 20.19
C ASP A 61 2.56 -35.20 19.08
N PRO A 62 3.12 -36.40 18.86
CA PRO A 62 4.16 -36.62 17.87
C PRO A 62 3.61 -36.43 16.44
N LEU A 63 4.45 -35.95 15.52
CA LEU A 63 4.03 -35.55 14.17
C LEU A 63 3.16 -36.63 13.49
N PRO A 64 1.93 -36.30 13.03
CA PRO A 64 1.38 -36.99 11.88
C PRO A 64 2.31 -36.73 10.69
N ASP A 65 2.66 -37.83 10.01
CA ASP A 65 3.49 -37.81 8.80
C ASP A 65 2.84 -36.88 7.74
N GLN A 66 3.65 -36.19 6.93
CA GLN A 66 3.13 -35.24 5.94
C GLN A 66 2.54 -35.98 4.74
N THR A 67 1.32 -36.47 4.88
CA THR A 67 0.43 -36.77 3.76
C THR A 67 -0.33 -35.50 3.36
N PRO A 68 0.06 -34.79 2.28
CA PRO A 68 -0.81 -33.79 1.66
C PRO A 68 -2.01 -34.52 1.05
N ALA A 69 -3.06 -34.68 1.83
CA ALA A 69 -4.33 -35.24 1.40
C ALA A 69 -5.06 -34.25 0.48
N SER A 70 -4.68 -34.26 -0.80
CA SER A 70 -5.55 -33.82 -1.89
C SER A 70 -6.70 -34.81 -2.04
N ALA A 71 -7.90 -34.43 -1.62
CA ALA A 71 -9.22 -34.94 -2.02
C ALA A 71 -10.30 -34.29 -1.12
N ASP A 72 -11.55 -34.07 -1.52
CA ASP A 72 -12.20 -33.83 -2.81
C ASP A 72 -13.65 -33.32 -2.47
N GLU A 73 -14.54 -33.16 -3.46
CA GLU A 73 -16.01 -33.07 -3.26
C GLU A 73 -16.56 -31.73 -2.66
N ALA A 74 -17.43 -30.95 -3.30
CA ALA A 74 -18.15 -31.12 -4.57
C ALA A 74 -18.43 -29.78 -5.32
N PRO A 75 -18.57 -29.81 -6.66
CA PRO A 75 -19.11 -28.72 -7.48
C PRO A 75 -20.66 -28.75 -7.56
N PRO A 76 -21.29 -27.66 -8.01
CA PRO A 76 -22.12 -27.82 -9.22
C PRO A 76 -21.95 -26.70 -10.26
N SER A 77 -21.88 -27.13 -11.53
CA SER A 77 -22.09 -26.33 -12.76
C SER A 77 -23.61 -26.30 -13.09
N PRO A 78 -24.14 -25.65 -14.16
CA PRO A 78 -23.47 -24.89 -15.24
C PRO A 78 -24.18 -23.59 -15.72
N ALA A 79 -23.62 -23.00 -16.79
CA ALA A 79 -24.31 -22.44 -17.98
C ALA A 79 -24.18 -20.92 -18.30
N ALA A 80 -24.19 -20.65 -19.62
CA ALA A 80 -24.19 -19.37 -20.34
C ALA A 80 -22.86 -18.56 -20.28
N ALA A 81 -22.09 -18.37 -21.37
CA ALA A 81 -22.36 -17.80 -22.71
C ALA A 81 -21.97 -16.29 -22.79
N GLU A 82 -21.28 -15.77 -23.82
CA GLU A 82 -20.51 -16.46 -24.89
C GLU A 82 -18.97 -16.35 -24.68
N ASP A 83 -18.13 -15.52 -25.30
CA ASP A 83 -18.26 -14.51 -26.39
C ASP A 83 -16.89 -14.39 -27.15
N ALA A 84 -16.79 -13.54 -28.17
CA ALA A 84 -15.75 -13.52 -29.22
C ALA A 84 -14.83 -12.27 -29.24
N GLY A 85 -13.73 -12.35 -30.01
CA GLY A 85 -12.86 -11.22 -30.39
C GLY A 85 -11.72 -10.87 -29.41
N GLU A 86 -10.62 -10.23 -29.82
CA GLU A 86 -10.23 -9.81 -31.18
C GLU A 86 -8.69 -9.70 -31.32
N ASP A 87 -8.23 -9.71 -32.57
CA ASP A 87 -6.83 -9.62 -33.00
C ASP A 87 -6.24 -8.21 -32.78
N ALA A 88 -4.94 -8.10 -32.43
CA ALA A 88 -4.19 -6.85 -32.55
C ALA A 88 -2.66 -7.06 -32.63
N ASP A 89 -2.18 -7.30 -33.85
CA ASP A 89 -0.79 -7.17 -34.30
C ASP A 89 -0.11 -5.84 -33.80
N LYS A 90 1.12 -5.95 -33.26
CA LYS A 90 2.31 -5.13 -33.62
C LYS A 90 2.22 -3.59 -33.67
N THR A 91 3.12 -2.96 -32.91
CA THR A 91 4.10 -1.91 -33.31
C THR A 91 4.81 -1.40 -32.04
N ALA A 92 5.98 -0.77 -32.00
CA ALA A 92 7.19 -0.70 -32.81
C ALA A 92 8.04 0.45 -32.19
N ARG A 93 9.37 0.38 -32.30
CA ARG A 93 10.36 1.47 -32.05
C ARG A 93 10.54 1.91 -30.58
N GLU A 94 11.76 2.00 -30.03
CA GLU A 94 12.98 2.70 -30.49
C GLU A 94 12.86 4.23 -30.40
N ALA A 95 13.55 4.83 -29.41
CA ALA A 95 14.49 5.94 -29.62
C ALA A 95 15.02 6.55 -28.30
N ALA A 96 16.22 7.12 -28.42
CA ALA A 96 16.76 8.27 -27.66
C ALA A 96 16.94 8.13 -26.13
N SER A 97 18.17 8.16 -25.62
CA SER A 97 19.17 9.26 -25.61
C SER A 97 18.97 10.17 -24.41
N GLY A 98 20.01 10.31 -23.59
CA GLY A 98 19.93 11.02 -22.32
C GLY A 98 20.03 12.53 -22.46
N VAL A 99 19.94 13.20 -21.31
CA VAL A 99 20.61 14.48 -21.09
C VAL A 99 21.06 14.57 -19.63
N ALA A 100 22.33 14.94 -19.43
CA ALA A 100 22.81 15.39 -18.13
C ALA A 100 22.66 16.92 -18.08
N CYS A 101 22.00 17.45 -17.06
CA CYS A 101 22.02 18.89 -16.77
C CYS A 101 22.24 19.14 -15.28
N SER A 102 23.41 19.72 -15.02
CA SER A 102 23.87 20.39 -13.81
C SER A 102 22.88 21.41 -13.21
N GLY A 103 23.04 21.71 -11.92
CA GLY A 103 22.80 23.07 -11.40
C GLY A 103 22.00 23.17 -10.10
N PRO A 104 22.57 23.74 -9.01
CA PRO A 104 21.82 24.13 -7.81
C PRO A 104 21.20 25.54 -7.95
N PRO A 105 20.19 25.84 -7.12
CA PRO A 105 20.34 26.94 -6.16
C PRO A 105 19.89 26.48 -4.75
N GLY A 106 20.34 27.05 -3.64
CA GLY A 106 20.85 28.40 -3.42
C GLY A 106 19.99 29.02 -2.31
N SER A 107 20.51 29.04 -1.08
CA SER A 107 19.84 29.66 0.07
C SER A 107 19.62 31.16 -0.15
N PRO A 108 18.55 31.72 0.42
CA PRO A 108 18.73 32.95 1.18
C PRO A 108 18.26 32.84 2.63
N GLU A 109 19.09 33.45 3.48
CA GLU A 109 18.91 33.69 4.91
C GLU A 109 18.03 34.93 5.16
N ALA A 110 17.78 35.25 6.43
CA ALA A 110 17.25 36.52 6.97
C ALA A 110 15.73 36.78 6.95
N SER A 111 15.10 36.46 8.08
CA SER A 111 14.48 37.41 9.02
C SER A 111 14.12 38.84 8.54
N SER A 112 12.85 39.24 8.73
CA SER A 112 12.51 40.49 9.46
C SER A 112 11.02 40.50 9.86
N ALA A 113 10.66 41.33 10.85
CA ALA A 113 9.33 41.45 11.44
C ALA A 113 8.62 42.77 11.06
N GLU A 114 7.53 43.10 11.79
CA GLU A 114 6.86 44.41 11.92
C GLU A 114 5.68 44.74 10.97
N ALA A 115 4.48 44.45 11.48
CA ALA A 115 3.30 45.32 11.68
C ALA A 115 2.82 46.39 10.65
N SER A 116 1.48 46.46 10.56
CA SER A 116 0.61 47.63 10.27
C SER A 116 0.47 48.16 8.84
N THR A 117 -0.75 48.03 8.27
CA THR A 117 -1.72 49.16 8.06
C THR A 117 -2.93 48.71 7.22
N ILE A 118 -4.10 49.29 7.50
CA ILE A 118 -5.40 48.92 6.94
C ILE A 118 -5.64 49.57 5.56
N LEU A 119 -5.93 48.75 4.55
CA LEU A 119 -6.60 49.17 3.29
C LEU A 119 -7.27 47.92 2.68
N PRO A 120 -8.54 47.96 2.20
CA PRO A 120 -9.15 46.80 1.55
C PRO A 120 -8.50 46.55 0.17
N PRO A 121 -7.80 45.42 -0.05
CA PRO A 121 -7.16 45.15 -1.34
C PRO A 121 -8.17 44.54 -2.32
N ALA A 122 -8.10 44.97 -3.59
CA ALA A 122 -8.71 44.23 -4.69
C ALA A 122 -8.12 42.80 -4.75
N PRO A 123 -8.90 41.77 -5.14
CA PRO A 123 -8.43 40.38 -5.11
C PRO A 123 -7.19 40.20 -5.99
N PRO A 124 -6.10 39.61 -5.47
CA PRO A 124 -4.82 39.64 -6.14
C PRO A 124 -4.76 38.68 -7.34
N SER A 125 -4.28 39.19 -8.47
CA SER A 125 -4.01 38.40 -9.71
C SER A 125 -2.99 37.26 -9.52
N ALA A 126 -2.42 37.08 -8.33
CA ALA A 126 -1.66 35.91 -7.92
C ALA A 126 -2.46 34.59 -8.00
N LEU A 127 -3.81 34.64 -7.93
CA LEU A 127 -4.67 33.46 -8.04
C LEU A 127 -4.58 32.76 -9.40
N ALA A 128 -4.29 33.49 -10.49
CA ALA A 128 -4.22 32.91 -11.84
C ALA A 128 -3.06 31.89 -12.01
N GLY A 129 -1.92 32.14 -11.34
CA GLY A 129 -0.82 31.17 -11.28
C GLY A 129 -1.17 29.93 -10.47
N ASN A 130 -1.91 30.12 -9.36
CA ASN A 130 -2.38 29.03 -8.52
C ASN A 130 -3.40 28.14 -9.24
N ARG A 131 -4.29 28.71 -10.08
CA ARG A 131 -5.30 27.95 -10.84
C ARG A 131 -4.69 26.78 -11.63
N ARG A 132 -3.67 27.04 -12.47
CA ARG A 132 -2.99 25.99 -13.25
C ARG A 132 -2.29 24.95 -12.37
N ALA A 133 -1.76 25.37 -11.22
CA ALA A 133 -1.15 24.46 -10.25
C ALA A 133 -2.20 23.57 -9.54
N ILE A 134 -3.38 24.10 -9.26
CA ILE A 134 -4.54 23.37 -8.70
C ILE A 134 -5.07 22.36 -9.71
N GLU A 135 -5.30 22.76 -10.96
CA GLU A 135 -5.70 21.87 -12.06
C GLU A 135 -4.70 20.70 -12.23
N LYS A 136 -3.39 20.99 -12.20
CA LYS A 136 -2.34 19.96 -12.25
C LYS A 136 -2.37 19.01 -11.04
N LYS A 137 -2.62 19.52 -9.83
CA LYS A 137 -2.77 18.67 -8.63
C LYS A 137 -4.02 17.80 -8.69
N LEU A 138 -5.14 18.31 -9.19
CA LEU A 138 -6.37 17.52 -9.36
C LEU A 138 -6.17 16.38 -10.36
N ARG A 139 -5.48 16.63 -11.48
CA ARG A 139 -5.13 15.57 -12.45
C ARG A 139 -4.20 14.51 -11.84
N GLN A 140 -3.24 14.93 -11.03
CA GLN A 140 -2.37 13.99 -10.30
C GLN A 140 -3.16 13.17 -9.26
N ILE A 141 -4.19 13.75 -8.65
CA ILE A 141 -5.08 13.07 -7.72
C ILE A 141 -5.95 12.03 -8.45
N GLU A 142 -6.49 12.34 -9.64
CA GLU A 142 -7.21 11.36 -10.46
C GLU A 142 -6.35 10.15 -10.83
N GLU A 143 -5.06 10.36 -11.18
CA GLU A 143 -4.11 9.26 -11.43
C GLU A 143 -3.85 8.41 -10.16
N LEU A 144 -3.94 9.00 -8.96
CA LEU A 144 -3.83 8.27 -7.70
C LEU A 144 -5.11 7.50 -7.37
N GLU A 145 -6.29 8.06 -7.64
CA GLU A 145 -7.58 7.36 -7.51
C GLU A 145 -7.66 6.17 -8.49
N GLU A 146 -7.15 6.31 -9.71
CA GLU A 146 -7.06 5.20 -10.67
C GLU A 146 -6.10 4.10 -10.20
N LYS A 147 -4.95 4.47 -9.60
CA LYS A 147 -4.05 3.48 -8.98
C LYS A 147 -4.71 2.79 -7.79
N GLN A 148 -5.47 3.52 -6.98
CA GLN A 148 -6.23 2.96 -5.87
C GLN A 148 -7.31 2.00 -6.34
N SER A 149 -8.06 2.33 -7.40
CA SER A 149 -9.12 1.46 -7.95
C SER A 149 -8.55 0.23 -8.67
N ARG A 150 -7.34 0.32 -9.23
CA ARG A 150 -6.53 -0.82 -9.71
C ARG A 150 -5.93 -1.67 -8.58
N GLY A 151 -6.20 -1.35 -7.31
CA GLY A 151 -5.71 -2.10 -6.14
C GLY A 151 -4.24 -1.88 -5.79
N MET A 152 -3.58 -0.86 -6.36
CA MET A 152 -2.21 -0.50 -5.97
C MET A 152 -2.20 0.16 -4.59
N SER A 153 -1.26 -0.23 -3.74
CA SER A 153 -1.04 0.41 -2.45
C SER A 153 -0.51 1.84 -2.64
N LEU A 154 -1.20 2.80 -2.02
CA LEU A 154 -0.78 4.19 -1.96
C LEU A 154 -0.02 4.47 -0.66
N ASN A 155 1.03 5.29 -0.75
CA ASN A 155 1.76 5.80 0.40
C ASN A 155 0.92 6.82 1.18
N GLU A 156 1.25 7.02 2.46
CA GLU A 156 0.54 7.95 3.35
C GLU A 156 0.45 9.38 2.77
N GLU A 157 1.54 9.90 2.19
CA GLU A 157 1.57 11.21 1.53
C GLU A 157 0.62 11.28 0.30
N GLN A 158 0.36 10.16 -0.37
CA GLN A 158 -0.60 10.08 -1.49
C GLN A 158 -2.04 10.06 -0.97
N LEU A 159 -2.33 9.34 0.13
CA LEU A 159 -3.63 9.37 0.79
C LEU A 159 -3.97 10.78 1.31
N VAL A 160 -2.99 11.52 1.86
CA VAL A 160 -3.17 12.93 2.24
C VAL A 160 -3.48 13.81 1.02
N LYS A 161 -2.84 13.56 -0.14
CA LYS A 161 -3.16 14.27 -1.40
C LYS A 161 -4.59 13.98 -1.88
N LEU A 162 -5.07 12.74 -1.77
CA LEU A 162 -6.47 12.39 -2.06
C LEU A 162 -7.44 13.13 -1.11
N GLY A 163 -7.15 13.15 0.20
CA GLY A 163 -7.95 13.89 1.18
C GLY A 163 -8.03 15.40 0.89
N GLY A 164 -6.99 15.98 0.31
CA GLY A 164 -6.96 17.38 -0.13
C GLY A 164 -7.79 17.72 -1.38
N LYS A 165 -8.35 16.72 -2.08
CA LYS A 165 -9.08 16.90 -3.36
C LYS A 165 -10.23 17.90 -3.26
N ALA A 166 -11.08 17.78 -2.23
CA ALA A 166 -12.25 18.64 -2.07
C ALA A 166 -11.87 20.12 -1.95
N GLY A 167 -10.93 20.45 -1.05
CA GLY A 167 -10.44 21.82 -0.88
C GLY A 167 -9.77 22.40 -2.14
N LEU A 168 -9.09 21.57 -2.94
CA LEU A 168 -8.54 21.99 -4.23
C LEU A 168 -9.64 22.26 -5.26
N GLN A 169 -10.70 21.45 -5.31
CA GLN A 169 -11.85 21.71 -6.18
C GLN A 169 -12.59 22.99 -5.78
N ASP A 170 -12.75 23.25 -4.50
CA ASP A 170 -13.43 24.46 -4.02
C ASP A 170 -12.59 25.73 -4.25
N LEU A 171 -11.26 25.66 -4.07
CA LEU A 171 -10.36 26.73 -4.52
C LEU A 171 -10.44 26.96 -6.04
N LEU A 172 -10.54 25.89 -6.85
CA LEU A 172 -10.67 26.02 -8.30
C LEU A 172 -11.98 26.72 -8.69
N LYS A 173 -13.12 26.33 -8.08
CA LYS A 173 -14.42 26.98 -8.27
C LYS A 173 -14.41 28.44 -7.81
N ALA A 174 -13.71 28.76 -6.72
CA ALA A 174 -13.56 30.13 -6.23
C ALA A 174 -12.63 31.01 -7.11
N CYS A 175 -11.91 30.40 -8.07
CA CYS A 175 -11.05 31.07 -9.05
C CYS A 175 -11.63 31.04 -10.48
N ALA A 176 -12.89 30.62 -10.64
CA ALA A 176 -13.59 30.48 -11.92
C ALA A 176 -14.65 31.58 -12.11
#